data_AF-A0ABD1K9J1-F1
#
_entry.id   AF-A0ABD1K9J1-F1
#
_cell.length_a   1.000
_cell.length_b   1.000
_cell.length_c   1.000
_cell.angle_alpha   90.00
_cell.angle_beta   90.00
_cell.angle_gamma   90.00
#
_symmetry.space_group_name_H-M   'P 1'
#
loop_
_entity.id
_entity.type
_entity.pdbx_description
1 polymer ?
#
loop_
_entity_poly.entity_id
_entity_poly.type
_entity_poly.pdbx_seq_one_letter_code
_entity_poly.pdbx_strand_id
1 'polypeptide(L)'
;MCNTESKSCAYGECGTCKATAIPTLRLATNDALKFHQWATESISSDKDKKSIITVKKECTMTEDETLTAFQEWMVKFKSHLFNIRWQYRAYRELRENLLSHECLLHIDFSENYVCKYSDEVQSVHFGGSHQQATLHTGVLYTAQSPPLPFCSISPSRRHDPPAIWAHLHPVLDMIRERFPDVSCLHFFSDGPATQYRQKGNFFLLSSEPFRRGFNEVTWSFFEASHGKGTPDGVEGTLKRSADRLVCMGIDIPSAEMLYLKLKEQESAVQLFFTREDSVETKVHEMLQLPPLTAIKGTMRVHQVLSKQKGKILYRDVSCFCRRQQGVIDCPCYELKEAVLQEEEAQGKEMMRASRPEVFGADHVGRWVVVELWSTSTLELLLGWKMEIWR
;
A
#
# COMPACT_ATOMS: atom_id res chain seq x y z
N MET A 1 -12.69 26.00 -0.22
CA MET A 1 -13.57 24.92 0.30
C MET A 1 -14.53 25.56 1.29
N CYS A 2 -15.81 25.19 1.26
CA CYS A 2 -16.83 25.66 2.21
C CYS A 2 -16.57 25.19 3.65
N ASN A 3 -16.24 23.92 3.78
CA ASN A 3 -15.93 23.26 5.04
C ASN A 3 -14.71 22.38 4.79
N THR A 4 -13.64 22.59 5.56
CA THR A 4 -12.37 21.85 5.44
C THR A 4 -12.45 20.43 5.98
N GLU A 5 -13.47 20.10 6.77
CA GLU A 5 -13.72 18.77 7.33
C GLU A 5 -14.75 17.97 6.52
N SER A 6 -15.33 18.56 5.47
CA SER A 6 -16.29 17.88 4.62
C SER A 6 -15.60 17.21 3.43
N LYS A 7 -15.71 15.88 3.35
CA LYS A 7 -15.28 15.09 2.18
C LYS A 7 -15.87 15.69 0.90
N SER A 8 -17.15 16.04 0.90
CA SER A 8 -17.80 16.57 -0.32
C SER A 8 -17.25 17.94 -0.75
N CYS A 9 -16.88 18.83 0.19
CA CYS A 9 -16.19 20.08 -0.16
C CYS A 9 -14.77 19.79 -0.71
N ALA A 10 -14.04 18.84 -0.12
CA ALA A 10 -12.67 18.50 -0.52
C ALA A 10 -12.57 17.77 -1.87
N TYR A 11 -13.50 16.85 -2.13
CA TYR A 11 -13.56 16.02 -3.34
C TYR A 11 -14.22 16.76 -4.52
N GLY A 12 -14.64 18.01 -4.31
CA GLY A 12 -15.30 18.80 -5.35
C GLY A 12 -16.72 18.32 -5.66
N GLU A 13 -17.38 17.62 -4.74
CA GLU A 13 -18.74 17.11 -4.87
C GLU A 13 -19.79 18.10 -4.34
N CYS A 14 -19.38 19.05 -3.49
CA CYS A 14 -20.24 20.07 -2.91
C CYS A 14 -20.74 21.08 -3.95
N GLY A 15 -22.06 21.29 -4.01
CA GLY A 15 -22.69 22.25 -4.93
C GLY A 15 -22.15 23.68 -4.80
N THR A 16 -21.96 24.18 -3.57
CA THR A 16 -21.40 25.53 -3.34
C THR A 16 -19.96 25.65 -3.84
N CYS A 17 -19.11 24.66 -3.57
CA CYS A 17 -17.72 24.67 -4.04
C CYS A 17 -17.63 24.54 -5.56
N LYS A 18 -18.50 23.74 -6.19
CA LYS A 18 -18.55 23.61 -7.65
C LYS A 18 -18.92 24.92 -8.34
N ALA A 19 -19.80 25.72 -7.73
CA ALA A 19 -20.20 27.02 -8.24
C ALA A 19 -19.13 28.12 -8.03
N THR A 20 -18.09 27.85 -7.22
CA THR A 20 -17.05 28.82 -6.92
C THR A 20 -15.80 28.51 -7.73
N ALA A 21 -15.63 29.16 -8.88
CA ALA A 21 -14.36 29.15 -9.59
C ALA A 21 -13.34 30.00 -8.84
N ILE A 22 -12.05 29.63 -8.87
CA ILE A 22 -10.99 30.53 -8.41
C ILE A 22 -10.93 31.69 -9.41
N PRO A 23 -11.21 32.94 -9.00
CA PRO A 23 -11.27 34.07 -9.91
C PRO A 23 -9.88 34.33 -10.51
N THR A 24 -9.84 34.64 -11.80
CA THR A 24 -8.60 35.04 -12.47
C THR A 24 -8.31 36.51 -12.19
N LEU A 25 -7.03 36.85 -11.97
CA LEU A 25 -6.59 38.24 -11.74
C LEU A 25 -6.63 39.07 -13.03
N ARG A 26 -6.57 38.41 -14.20
CA ARG A 26 -6.67 39.01 -15.52
C ARG A 26 -7.32 38.02 -16.50
N LEU A 27 -7.77 38.54 -17.64
CA LEU A 27 -8.16 37.71 -18.77
C LEU A 27 -6.92 37.03 -19.35
N ALA A 28 -7.04 35.76 -19.71
CA ALA A 28 -5.99 35.02 -20.39
C ALA A 28 -5.70 35.69 -21.75
N THR A 29 -4.43 35.97 -22.03
CA THR A 29 -3.99 36.49 -23.32
C THR A 29 -3.76 35.39 -24.35
N ASN A 30 -3.97 34.12 -23.94
CA ASN A 30 -3.73 32.91 -24.74
C ASN A 30 -2.29 32.74 -25.24
N ASP A 31 -1.36 33.41 -24.56
CA ASP A 31 0.07 33.24 -24.81
C ASP A 31 0.53 31.82 -24.44
N ALA A 32 1.58 31.37 -25.12
CA ALA A 32 2.21 30.10 -24.80
C ALA A 32 3.04 30.23 -23.51
N LEU A 33 2.71 29.43 -22.51
CA LEU A 33 3.46 29.29 -21.27
C LEU A 33 4.34 28.05 -21.34
N LYS A 34 5.60 28.22 -20.96
CA LYS A 34 6.54 27.12 -20.76
C LYS A 34 6.75 26.91 -19.27
N PHE A 35 6.50 25.70 -18.80
CA PHE A 35 6.76 25.31 -17.41
C PHE A 35 7.25 23.88 -17.34
N HIS A 36 7.75 23.48 -16.19
CA HIS A 36 8.19 22.11 -15.96
C HIS A 36 7.20 21.38 -15.05
N GLN A 37 6.89 20.13 -15.39
CA GLN A 37 6.09 19.25 -14.55
C GLN A 37 6.74 17.88 -14.41
N TRP A 38 6.46 17.21 -13.30
CA TRP A 38 6.84 15.81 -13.14
C TRP A 38 5.93 14.93 -14.00
N ALA A 39 6.54 14.12 -14.85
CA ALA A 39 5.87 13.18 -15.74
C ALA A 39 6.46 11.78 -15.55
N THR A 40 5.63 10.77 -15.79
CA THR A 40 6.03 9.37 -15.70
C THR A 40 6.28 8.82 -17.10
N GLU A 41 7.48 8.28 -17.36
CA GLU A 41 7.86 7.74 -18.66
C GLU A 41 8.28 6.27 -18.53
N SER A 42 7.91 5.46 -19.53
CA SER A 42 8.35 4.07 -19.62
C SER A 42 9.62 3.96 -20.46
N ILE A 43 10.72 3.53 -19.86
CA ILE A 43 11.95 3.18 -20.59
C ILE A 43 12.00 1.67 -20.79
N SER A 44 12.18 1.25 -22.04
CA SER A 44 12.61 -0.11 -22.36
C SER A 44 14.14 -0.21 -22.18
N SER A 45 14.59 -1.06 -21.28
CA SER A 45 15.98 -1.54 -21.33
C SER A 45 16.09 -2.68 -22.35
N ASP A 46 17.27 -2.93 -22.93
CA ASP A 46 17.61 -3.99 -23.92
C ASP A 46 17.21 -5.44 -23.54
N LYS A 47 16.53 -5.66 -22.41
CA LYS A 47 16.14 -6.97 -21.88
C LYS A 47 14.65 -7.03 -21.50
N ASP A 48 13.75 -6.57 -22.37
CA ASP A 48 12.27 -6.66 -22.24
C ASP A 48 11.63 -6.14 -20.94
N LYS A 49 12.41 -5.57 -20.02
CA LYS A 49 11.91 -4.97 -18.79
C LYS A 49 11.58 -3.51 -19.04
N LYS A 50 10.28 -3.20 -19.06
CA LYS A 50 9.77 -1.82 -19.00
C LYS A 50 9.97 -1.29 -17.58
N SER A 51 10.84 -0.30 -17.43
CA SER A 51 11.02 0.46 -16.20
C SER A 51 10.23 1.76 -16.31
N ILE A 52 9.61 2.18 -15.21
CA ILE A 52 8.86 3.42 -15.14
C ILE A 52 9.72 4.43 -14.36
N ILE A 53 10.08 5.54 -14.98
CA ILE A 53 10.83 6.63 -14.34
C ILE A 53 9.97 7.88 -14.18
N THR A 54 10.33 8.72 -13.22
CA THR A 54 9.75 10.05 -13.06
C THR A 54 10.77 11.08 -13.54
N VAL A 55 10.37 11.90 -14.50
CA VAL A 55 11.21 12.93 -15.11
C VAL A 55 10.56 14.28 -14.99
N LYS A 56 11.39 15.32 -14.87
CA LYS A 56 10.93 16.70 -14.96
C LYS A 56 10.89 17.07 -16.45
N LYS A 57 9.68 17.16 -17.01
CA LYS A 57 9.44 17.44 -18.43
C LYS A 57 9.07 18.90 -18.62
N GLU A 58 9.67 19.55 -19.62
CA GLU A 58 9.19 20.85 -20.09
C GLU A 58 7.88 20.65 -20.84
N CYS A 59 6.88 21.45 -20.51
CA CYS A 59 5.57 21.44 -21.12
C CYS A 59 5.25 22.85 -21.60
N THR A 60 4.62 22.91 -22.78
CA THR A 60 4.13 24.16 -23.36
C THR A 60 2.61 24.05 -23.46
N MET A 61 1.90 24.96 -22.81
CA MET A 61 0.43 25.04 -22.83
C MET A 61 0.04 26.51 -23.00
N THR A 62 -1.15 26.78 -23.53
CA THR A 62 -1.71 28.15 -23.52
C THR A 62 -2.08 28.58 -22.10
N GLU A 63 -2.23 29.89 -21.88
CA GLU A 63 -2.72 30.40 -20.59
C GLU A 63 -4.07 29.79 -20.18
N ASP A 64 -5.02 29.63 -21.12
CA ASP A 64 -6.35 29.09 -20.85
C ASP A 64 -6.33 27.59 -20.50
N GLU A 65 -5.55 26.80 -21.24
CA GLU A 65 -5.31 25.39 -20.92
C GLU A 65 -4.66 25.23 -19.54
N THR A 66 -3.73 26.13 -19.21
CA THR A 66 -3.05 26.14 -17.90
C THR A 66 -4.02 26.46 -16.77
N LEU A 67 -4.94 27.41 -16.97
CA LEU A 67 -5.99 27.71 -16.00
C LEU A 67 -6.92 26.53 -15.78
N THR A 68 -7.34 25.85 -16.85
CA THR A 68 -8.17 24.64 -16.76
C THR A 68 -7.45 23.54 -15.98
N ALA A 69 -6.19 23.25 -16.33
CA ALA A 69 -5.37 22.27 -15.63
C ALA A 69 -5.17 22.62 -14.15
N PHE A 70 -4.97 23.90 -13.84
CA PHE A 70 -4.86 24.39 -12.46
C PHE A 70 -6.12 24.10 -11.64
N GLN A 71 -7.32 24.35 -12.20
CA GLN A 71 -8.57 24.04 -11.49
C GLN A 71 -8.70 22.53 -11.20
N GLU A 72 -8.33 21.67 -12.16
CA GLU A 72 -8.33 20.21 -11.96
C GLU A 72 -7.32 19.77 -10.90
N TRP A 73 -6.10 20.32 -10.94
CA TRP A 73 -5.06 20.05 -9.94
C TRP A 73 -5.50 20.52 -8.55
N MET A 74 -6.19 21.65 -8.46
CA MET A 74 -6.72 22.15 -7.20
C MET A 74 -7.73 21.18 -6.57
N VAL A 75 -8.57 20.50 -7.37
CA VAL A 75 -9.48 19.46 -6.84
C VAL A 75 -8.66 18.30 -6.25
N LYS A 76 -7.68 17.78 -7.01
CA LYS A 76 -6.81 16.68 -6.55
C LYS A 76 -6.01 17.05 -5.30
N PHE A 77 -5.47 18.27 -5.26
CA PHE A 77 -4.72 18.80 -4.13
C PHE A 77 -5.58 18.92 -2.87
N LYS A 78 -6.80 19.46 -3.01
CA LYS A 78 -7.76 19.56 -1.89
C LYS A 78 -8.13 18.18 -1.35
N SER A 79 -8.45 17.21 -2.21
CA SER A 79 -8.78 15.85 -1.78
C SER A 79 -7.59 15.18 -1.09
N HIS A 80 -6.38 15.36 -1.61
CA HIS A 80 -5.17 14.80 -1.04
C HIS A 80 -4.88 15.39 0.37
N LEU A 81 -4.94 16.71 0.53
CA LEU A 81 -4.77 17.36 1.83
C LEU A 81 -5.83 16.93 2.84
N PHE A 82 -7.08 16.78 2.39
CA PHE A 82 -8.16 16.27 3.22
C PHE A 82 -7.85 14.83 3.66
N ASN A 83 -7.45 13.95 2.75
CA ASN A 83 -7.13 12.56 3.05
C ASN A 83 -6.01 12.46 4.08
N ILE A 84 -4.89 13.17 3.91
CA ILE A 84 -3.80 13.18 4.89
C ILE A 84 -4.35 13.50 6.29
N ARG A 85 -5.07 14.63 6.43
CA ARG A 85 -5.61 15.07 7.72
C ARG A 85 -6.61 14.08 8.28
N TRP A 86 -7.48 13.54 7.44
CA TRP A 86 -8.54 12.63 7.83
C TRP A 86 -8.00 11.28 8.30
N GLN A 87 -7.10 10.66 7.53
CA GLN A 87 -6.51 9.37 7.91
C GLN A 87 -5.72 9.48 9.21
N TYR A 88 -4.95 10.57 9.39
CA TYR A 88 -4.25 10.81 10.66
C TYR A 88 -5.18 11.04 11.83
N ARG A 89 -6.27 11.78 11.64
CA ARG A 89 -7.30 11.96 12.66
C ARG A 89 -7.90 10.61 13.05
N ALA A 90 -8.35 9.82 12.07
CA ALA A 90 -8.93 8.50 12.30
C ALA A 90 -7.95 7.54 13.00
N TYR A 91 -6.67 7.55 12.59
CA TYR A 91 -5.60 6.79 13.24
C TYR A 91 -5.45 7.19 14.72
N ARG A 92 -5.33 8.50 14.99
CA ARG A 92 -5.14 9.02 16.35
C ARG A 92 -6.32 8.69 17.24
N GLU A 93 -7.54 8.98 16.77
CA GLU A 93 -8.78 8.69 17.49
C GLU A 93 -8.91 7.21 17.83
N LEU A 94 -8.63 6.32 16.86
CA LEU A 94 -8.66 4.88 17.11
C LEU A 94 -7.62 4.48 18.16
N ARG A 95 -6.36 4.87 17.97
CA ARG A 95 -5.24 4.52 18.85
C ARG A 95 -5.47 4.97 20.29
N GLU A 96 -5.99 6.18 20.48
CA GLU A 96 -6.19 6.78 21.81
C GLU A 96 -7.43 6.23 22.53
N ASN A 97 -8.33 5.54 21.82
CA ASN A 97 -9.60 5.08 22.37
C ASN A 97 -9.86 3.58 22.15
N LEU A 98 -8.83 2.74 21.96
CA LEU A 98 -8.99 1.29 21.76
C LEU A 98 -9.86 0.64 22.84
N LEU A 99 -10.77 -0.24 22.43
CA LEU A 99 -11.56 -1.05 23.37
C LEU A 99 -10.72 -2.24 23.86
N SER A 100 -11.12 -2.85 24.98
CA SER A 100 -10.36 -3.96 25.60
C SER A 100 -10.22 -5.20 24.70
N HIS A 101 -11.16 -5.41 23.77
CA HIS A 101 -11.17 -6.51 22.81
C HIS A 101 -10.56 -6.12 21.44
N GLU A 102 -9.98 -4.93 21.33
CA GLU A 102 -9.38 -4.41 20.10
C GLU A 102 -7.86 -4.27 20.26
N CYS A 103 -7.16 -4.40 19.14
CA CYS A 103 -5.79 -3.94 19.04
C CYS A 103 -5.53 -3.26 17.69
N LEU A 104 -4.49 -2.44 17.65
CA LEU A 104 -4.05 -1.72 16.46
C LEU A 104 -2.58 -2.05 16.17
N LEU A 105 -2.32 -2.52 14.96
CA LEU A 105 -1.00 -2.69 14.37
C LEU A 105 -0.71 -1.53 13.40
N HIS A 106 0.22 -0.65 13.77
CA HIS A 106 0.81 0.30 12.82
C HIS A 106 2.07 -0.34 12.24
N ILE A 107 2.09 -0.64 10.95
CA ILE A 107 3.15 -1.43 10.31
C ILE A 107 3.69 -0.77 9.05
N ASP A 108 4.98 -1.00 8.79
CA ASP A 108 5.61 -0.65 7.52
C ASP A 108 6.81 -1.56 7.20
N PHE A 109 7.17 -1.62 5.92
CA PHE A 109 8.43 -2.20 5.48
C PHE A 109 9.51 -1.13 5.49
N SER A 110 10.54 -1.39 6.28
CA SER A 110 11.78 -0.63 6.25
C SER A 110 12.52 -0.86 4.94
N GLU A 111 13.35 0.09 4.52
CA GLU A 111 14.37 -0.17 3.51
C GLU A 111 15.23 -1.38 3.97
N ASN A 112 15.65 -2.25 3.05
CA ASN A 112 16.44 -3.41 3.44
C ASN A 112 17.75 -3.02 4.13
N TYR A 113 18.11 -3.73 5.20
CA TYR A 113 19.42 -3.58 5.81
C TYR A 113 20.46 -4.29 4.94
N VAL A 114 21.50 -3.57 4.54
CA VAL A 114 22.66 -4.13 3.85
C VAL A 114 23.57 -4.77 4.89
N CYS A 115 23.78 -6.09 4.80
CA CYS A 115 24.65 -6.85 5.70
C CYS A 115 26.11 -6.43 5.53
N LYS A 116 26.85 -6.32 6.65
CA LYS A 116 28.19 -5.72 6.71
C LYS A 116 29.13 -6.59 7.52
N TYR A 117 30.40 -6.51 7.17
CA TYR A 117 31.51 -7.05 7.95
C TYR A 117 32.17 -5.89 8.69
N SER A 118 32.74 -6.15 9.87
CA SER A 118 33.45 -5.11 10.63
C SER A 118 34.76 -4.73 9.98
N ASP A 119 35.43 -5.68 9.35
CA ASP A 119 36.57 -5.47 8.46
C ASP A 119 36.24 -5.99 7.07
N GLU A 120 36.21 -5.10 6.08
CA GLU A 120 35.83 -5.45 4.72
C GLU A 120 36.94 -6.27 4.04
N VAL A 121 36.75 -7.59 3.96
CA VAL A 121 37.66 -8.48 3.25
C VAL A 121 37.65 -8.12 1.76
N GLN A 122 38.82 -8.00 1.13
CA GLN A 122 38.97 -7.64 -0.30
C GLN A 122 38.06 -8.45 -1.25
N SER A 123 37.71 -9.69 -0.91
CA SER A 123 36.81 -10.54 -1.70
C SER A 123 35.37 -10.04 -1.79
N VAL A 124 34.89 -9.28 -0.79
CA VAL A 124 33.53 -8.68 -0.78
C VAL A 124 33.47 -7.44 -1.68
N HIS A 125 34.60 -6.74 -1.83
CA HIS A 125 34.74 -5.58 -2.71
C HIS A 125 34.59 -5.94 -4.21
N PHE A 126 35.02 -7.15 -4.60
CA PHE A 126 34.92 -7.66 -5.99
C PHE A 126 33.74 -8.63 -6.20
N GLY A 127 33.16 -9.17 -5.14
CA GLY A 127 32.00 -10.07 -5.17
C GLY A 127 30.69 -9.31 -4.99
N GLY A 128 30.13 -8.80 -6.08
CA GLY A 128 28.89 -8.02 -6.07
C GLY A 128 27.68 -8.75 -5.47
N SER A 129 27.46 -8.57 -4.17
CA SER A 129 26.20 -8.14 -3.53
C SER A 129 26.28 -8.46 -2.05
N HIS A 130 26.43 -7.43 -1.21
CA HIS A 130 26.13 -7.57 0.21
C HIS A 130 24.75 -8.22 0.35
N GLN A 131 24.65 -9.26 1.19
CA GLN A 131 23.35 -9.82 1.52
C GLN A 131 22.47 -8.71 2.10
N GLN A 132 21.17 -8.84 1.93
CA GLN A 132 20.21 -7.89 2.44
C GLN A 132 19.22 -8.59 3.33
N ALA A 133 18.85 -7.94 4.43
CA ALA A 133 17.78 -8.38 5.30
C ALA A 133 16.57 -7.45 5.14
N THR A 134 15.40 -8.04 4.97
CA THR A 134 14.12 -7.32 4.97
C THR A 134 13.64 -7.17 6.41
N LEU A 135 13.22 -5.96 6.77
CA LEU A 135 12.68 -5.63 8.08
C LEU A 135 11.23 -5.18 7.91
N HIS A 136 10.29 -5.96 8.45
CA HIS A 136 8.90 -5.55 8.60
C HIS A 136 8.69 -5.08 10.03
N THR A 137 8.54 -3.77 10.20
CA THR A 137 8.50 -3.11 11.51
C THR A 137 7.09 -2.68 11.87
N GLY A 138 6.82 -2.61 13.17
CA GLY A 138 5.54 -2.09 13.61
C GLY A 138 5.46 -1.83 15.09
N VAL A 139 4.32 -1.28 15.48
CA VAL A 139 3.95 -1.08 16.88
C VAL A 139 2.55 -1.61 17.10
N LEU A 140 2.42 -2.49 18.08
CA LEU A 140 1.15 -2.98 18.59
C LEU A 140 0.65 -2.05 19.70
N TYR A 141 -0.57 -1.57 19.54
CA TYR A 141 -1.30 -0.81 20.55
C TYR A 141 -2.47 -1.65 21.05
N THR A 142 -2.65 -1.71 22.36
CA THR A 142 -3.80 -2.31 23.03
C THR A 142 -4.35 -1.31 24.06
N ALA A 143 -5.57 -1.52 24.55
CA ALA A 143 -6.19 -0.58 25.49
C ALA A 143 -5.49 -0.50 26.85
N GLN A 144 -4.81 -1.56 27.28
CA GLN A 144 -4.39 -1.77 28.67
C GLN A 144 -2.87 -1.91 28.84
N SER A 145 -2.10 -1.96 27.75
CA SER A 145 -0.65 -2.14 27.79
C SER A 145 0.07 -1.00 27.08
N PRO A 146 1.32 -0.68 27.48
CA PRO A 146 2.13 0.27 26.75
C PRO A 146 2.33 -0.21 25.29
N PRO A 147 2.55 0.71 24.34
CA PRO A 147 2.84 0.36 22.97
C PRO A 147 4.00 -0.62 22.89
N LEU A 148 3.80 -1.72 22.16
CA LEU A 148 4.77 -2.79 22.03
C LEU A 148 5.39 -2.74 20.63
N PRO A 149 6.62 -2.21 20.48
CA PRO A 149 7.30 -2.22 19.20
C PRO A 149 7.74 -3.64 18.84
N PHE A 150 7.71 -3.96 17.55
CA PHE A 150 8.16 -5.25 17.04
C PHE A 150 8.84 -5.10 15.67
N CYS A 151 9.65 -6.09 15.32
CA CYS A 151 10.23 -6.23 14.00
C CYS A 151 10.35 -7.71 13.63
N SER A 152 9.89 -8.04 12.44
CA SER A 152 10.13 -9.33 11.81
C SER A 152 11.23 -9.21 10.76
N ILE A 153 12.28 -10.01 10.88
CA ILE A 153 13.48 -9.98 10.03
C ILE A 153 13.46 -11.22 9.13
N SER A 154 13.76 -11.04 7.84
CA SER A 154 13.79 -12.14 6.86
C SER A 154 14.93 -11.98 5.85
N PRO A 155 15.54 -13.09 5.37
CA PRO A 155 16.40 -13.05 4.19
C PRO A 155 15.62 -12.85 2.87
N SER A 156 14.31 -13.13 2.84
CA SER A 156 13.48 -12.94 1.64
C SER A 156 13.31 -11.44 1.35
N ARG A 157 13.57 -11.03 0.10
CA ARG A 157 13.45 -9.62 -0.36
C ARG A 157 12.06 -9.26 -0.87
N ARG A 158 11.08 -10.14 -0.65
CA ARG A 158 9.70 -9.95 -1.08
C ARG A 158 8.96 -8.99 -0.15
N HIS A 159 8.05 -8.22 -0.74
CA HIS A 159 7.21 -7.25 -0.02
C HIS A 159 5.73 -7.38 -0.43
N ASP A 160 5.40 -8.41 -1.20
CA ASP A 160 4.07 -8.67 -1.72
C ASP A 160 3.20 -9.39 -0.67
N PRO A 161 1.90 -9.64 -0.93
CA PRO A 161 0.98 -10.12 0.09
C PRO A 161 1.42 -11.41 0.82
N PRO A 162 1.95 -12.44 0.15
CA PRO A 162 2.52 -13.60 0.84
C PRO A 162 3.59 -13.24 1.88
N ALA A 163 4.51 -12.33 1.54
CA ALA A 163 5.55 -11.89 2.44
C ALA A 163 4.98 -11.09 3.62
N ILE A 164 4.04 -10.17 3.37
CA ILE A 164 3.34 -9.40 4.42
C ILE A 164 2.76 -10.37 5.47
N TRP A 165 2.02 -11.38 5.02
CA TRP A 165 1.34 -12.31 5.94
C TRP A 165 2.29 -13.32 6.58
N ALA A 166 3.40 -13.68 5.94
CA ALA A 166 4.48 -14.44 6.57
C ALA A 166 5.15 -13.65 7.71
N HIS A 167 5.44 -12.37 7.50
CA HIS A 167 5.98 -11.48 8.53
C HIS A 167 4.98 -11.21 9.67
N LEU A 168 3.69 -11.12 9.37
CA LEU A 168 2.64 -10.93 10.37
C LEU A 168 2.32 -12.21 11.15
N HIS A 169 2.54 -13.39 10.60
CA HIS A 169 2.21 -14.67 11.25
C HIS A 169 2.68 -14.75 12.71
N PRO A 170 3.99 -14.62 13.03
CA PRO A 170 4.44 -14.71 14.41
C PRO A 170 3.94 -13.56 15.30
N VAL A 171 3.63 -12.40 14.72
CA VAL A 171 3.05 -11.26 15.44
C VAL A 171 1.60 -11.57 15.85
N LEU A 172 0.81 -12.15 14.95
CA LEU A 172 -0.57 -12.55 15.24
C LEU A 172 -0.64 -13.66 16.28
N ASP A 173 0.27 -14.62 16.24
CA ASP A 173 0.36 -15.69 17.25
C ASP A 173 0.69 -15.10 18.63
N MET A 174 1.66 -14.18 18.69
CA MET A 174 2.00 -13.45 19.92
C MET A 174 0.80 -12.66 20.47
N ILE A 175 0.01 -12.02 19.60
CA ILE A 175 -1.21 -11.30 20.03
C ILE A 175 -2.20 -12.28 20.66
N ARG A 176 -2.44 -13.44 20.04
CA ARG A 176 -3.37 -14.44 20.58
C ARG A 176 -2.91 -15.03 21.91
N GLU A 177 -1.61 -15.20 22.08
CA GLU A 177 -1.02 -15.71 23.33
C GLU A 177 -1.09 -14.66 24.45
N ARG A 178 -0.67 -13.42 24.18
CA ARG A 178 -0.52 -12.37 25.21
C ARG A 178 -1.79 -11.57 25.48
N PHE A 179 -2.69 -11.49 24.50
CA PHE A 179 -3.92 -10.70 24.57
C PHE A 179 -5.12 -11.54 24.09
N PRO A 180 -5.48 -12.61 24.81
CA PRO A 180 -6.48 -13.59 24.36
C PRO A 180 -7.88 -12.98 24.13
N ASP A 181 -8.20 -11.89 24.85
CA ASP A 181 -9.46 -11.15 24.76
C ASP A 181 -9.59 -10.31 23.47
N VAL A 182 -8.49 -10.09 22.74
CA VAL A 182 -8.51 -9.34 21.48
C VAL A 182 -9.20 -10.17 20.41
N SER A 183 -10.38 -9.70 19.99
CA SER A 183 -11.20 -10.29 18.93
C SER A 183 -11.25 -9.42 17.67
N CYS A 184 -10.93 -8.13 17.77
CA CYS A 184 -10.95 -7.19 16.66
C CYS A 184 -9.55 -6.62 16.37
N LEU A 185 -9.13 -6.70 15.11
CA LEU A 185 -7.80 -6.34 14.66
C LEU A 185 -7.84 -5.14 13.72
N HIS A 186 -7.10 -4.09 14.05
CA HIS A 186 -6.96 -2.92 13.19
C HIS A 186 -5.53 -2.84 12.66
N PHE A 187 -5.38 -2.63 11.35
CA PHE A 187 -4.11 -2.34 10.72
C PHE A 187 -4.10 -0.90 10.21
N PHE A 188 -2.97 -0.23 10.36
CA PHE A 188 -2.62 0.99 9.66
C PHE A 188 -1.25 0.81 9.00
N SER A 189 -1.18 1.14 7.71
CA SER A 189 0.06 1.07 6.94
C SER A 189 0.07 2.12 5.83
N ASP A 190 1.19 2.21 5.15
CA ASP A 190 1.26 2.85 3.85
C ASP A 190 0.45 2.08 2.81
N GLY A 191 0.17 2.74 1.67
CA GLY A 191 -0.68 2.19 0.63
C GLY A 191 -0.05 1.94 -0.74
N PRO A 192 1.23 1.54 -0.90
CA PRO A 192 1.74 1.20 -2.21
C PRO A 192 1.00 -0.03 -2.77
N ALA A 193 0.57 0.07 -4.03
CA ALA A 193 -0.16 -1.00 -4.72
C ALA A 193 0.69 -2.26 -4.97
N THR A 194 2.01 -2.17 -4.82
CA THR A 194 2.93 -3.31 -4.90
C THR A 194 2.99 -4.11 -3.59
N GLN A 195 2.47 -3.57 -2.48
CA GLN A 195 2.53 -4.19 -1.14
C GLN A 195 1.14 -4.25 -0.50
N TYR A 196 0.76 -3.27 0.33
CA TYR A 196 -0.44 -3.35 1.17
C TYR A 196 -1.76 -3.05 0.47
N ARG A 197 -1.79 -2.13 -0.51
CA ARG A 197 -3.03 -1.66 -1.16
C ARG A 197 -3.32 -2.42 -2.46
N GLN A 198 -3.56 -3.72 -2.35
CA GLN A 198 -3.82 -4.58 -3.51
C GLN A 198 -4.74 -5.77 -3.20
N LYS A 199 -5.32 -6.33 -4.26
CA LYS A 199 -6.30 -7.43 -4.19
C LYS A 199 -5.83 -8.65 -3.39
N GLY A 200 -4.55 -9.02 -3.51
CA GLY A 200 -4.00 -10.15 -2.77
C GLY A 200 -3.99 -9.91 -1.27
N ASN A 201 -3.58 -8.71 -0.84
CA ASN A 201 -3.61 -8.36 0.58
C ASN A 201 -5.06 -8.26 1.09
N PHE A 202 -5.97 -7.71 0.30
CA PHE A 202 -7.39 -7.64 0.67
C PHE A 202 -8.01 -9.03 0.85
N PHE A 203 -7.63 -9.99 0.03
CA PHE A 203 -8.08 -11.38 0.15
C PHE A 203 -7.54 -12.02 1.44
N LEU A 204 -6.23 -11.90 1.67
CA LEU A 204 -5.59 -12.46 2.86
C LEU A 204 -6.11 -11.80 4.15
N LEU A 205 -6.41 -10.50 4.11
CA LEU A 205 -7.10 -9.79 5.19
C LEU A 205 -8.44 -10.44 5.54
N SER A 206 -9.20 -10.85 4.54
CA SER A 206 -10.49 -11.52 4.73
C SER A 206 -10.37 -13.01 5.09
N SER A 207 -9.18 -13.54 5.39
CA SER A 207 -9.03 -14.98 5.64
C SER A 207 -8.04 -15.32 6.75
N GLU A 208 -6.81 -14.81 6.70
CA GLU A 208 -5.74 -15.13 7.65
C GLU A 208 -6.04 -14.75 9.11
N PRO A 209 -6.63 -13.58 9.42
CA PRO A 209 -7.03 -13.25 10.79
C PRO A 209 -8.10 -14.22 11.34
N PHE A 210 -9.10 -14.56 10.54
CA PHE A 210 -10.19 -15.44 10.94
C PHE A 210 -9.71 -16.87 11.25
N ARG A 211 -8.70 -17.36 10.51
CA ARG A 211 -8.03 -18.64 10.81
C ARG A 211 -7.39 -18.67 12.20
N ARG A 212 -7.07 -17.51 12.78
CA ARG A 212 -6.46 -17.36 14.12
C ARG A 212 -7.46 -16.96 15.21
N GLY A 213 -8.76 -16.94 14.90
CA GLY A 213 -9.82 -16.66 15.87
C GLY A 213 -10.14 -15.18 16.07
N PHE A 214 -9.69 -14.29 15.17
CA PHE A 214 -10.21 -12.92 15.13
C PHE A 214 -11.59 -12.89 14.44
N ASN A 215 -12.51 -12.08 14.96
CA ASN A 215 -13.88 -11.97 14.47
C ASN A 215 -14.06 -10.82 13.49
N GLU A 216 -13.26 -9.78 13.64
CA GLU A 216 -13.38 -8.54 12.88
C GLU A 216 -12.00 -8.01 12.57
N VAL A 217 -11.85 -7.47 11.36
CA VAL A 217 -10.58 -6.87 10.95
C VAL A 217 -10.80 -5.64 10.07
N THR A 218 -9.98 -4.62 10.28
CA THR A 218 -9.91 -3.45 9.41
C THR A 218 -8.48 -3.19 8.99
N TRP A 219 -8.26 -2.73 7.76
CA TRP A 219 -6.99 -2.22 7.29
C TRP A 219 -7.20 -0.83 6.71
N SER A 220 -6.58 0.16 7.36
CA SER A 220 -6.60 1.55 6.91
C SER A 220 -5.25 1.91 6.28
N PHE A 221 -5.28 2.81 5.31
CA PHE A 221 -4.09 3.27 4.61
C PHE A 221 -3.86 4.75 4.87
N PHE A 222 -2.62 5.11 5.20
CA PHE A 222 -2.23 6.51 5.13
C PHE A 222 -2.21 6.99 3.67
N GLU A 223 -2.45 8.29 3.53
CA GLU A 223 -2.28 8.96 2.25
C GLU A 223 -0.79 9.13 1.96
N ALA A 224 -0.45 9.29 0.69
CA ALA A 224 0.92 9.58 0.31
C ALA A 224 1.51 10.80 1.00
N SER A 225 2.85 10.86 1.14
CA SER A 225 3.54 12.04 1.70
C SER A 225 3.01 12.47 3.07
N HIS A 226 2.47 11.52 3.84
CA HIS A 226 1.89 11.77 5.15
C HIS A 226 2.98 12.06 6.20
N GLY A 227 4.24 11.70 5.94
CA GLY A 227 5.37 11.92 6.84
C GLY A 227 5.88 10.62 7.43
N LYS A 228 6.69 10.70 8.49
CA LYS A 228 7.27 9.53 9.15
C LYS A 228 6.33 8.93 10.18
N GLY A 229 6.28 7.60 10.22
CA GLY A 229 5.48 6.81 11.15
C GLY A 229 6.25 6.38 12.40
N THR A 230 5.53 5.75 13.33
CA THR A 230 6.17 5.06 14.47
C THR A 230 7.03 3.86 14.04
N PRO A 231 6.64 3.05 13.03
CA PRO A 231 7.48 1.95 12.51
C PRO A 231 8.90 2.40 12.12
N ASP A 232 9.03 3.56 11.47
CA ASP A 232 10.33 4.15 11.07
C ASP A 232 11.27 4.39 12.27
N GLY A 233 10.70 4.69 13.45
CA GLY A 233 11.46 4.83 14.69
C GLY A 233 12.02 3.50 15.19
N VAL A 234 11.25 2.41 15.02
CA VAL A 234 11.68 1.04 15.34
C VAL A 234 12.79 0.62 14.40
N GLU A 235 12.59 0.79 13.09
CA GLU A 235 13.62 0.57 12.06
C GLU A 235 14.92 1.29 12.41
N GLY A 236 14.84 2.61 12.58
CA GLY A 236 16.03 3.42 12.78
C GLY A 236 16.80 2.99 14.02
N THR A 237 16.11 2.53 15.06
CA THR A 237 16.74 2.03 16.29
C THR A 237 17.47 0.70 16.04
N LEU A 238 16.85 -0.23 15.32
CA LEU A 238 17.45 -1.54 15.03
C LEU A 238 18.64 -1.40 14.07
N LYS A 239 18.50 -0.63 12.98
CA LYS A 239 19.59 -0.41 12.02
C LYS A 239 20.80 0.27 12.67
N ARG A 240 20.59 1.32 13.47
CA ARG A 240 21.68 1.96 14.24
C ARG A 240 22.34 1.00 15.23
N SER A 241 21.57 0.11 15.84
CA SER A 241 22.11 -0.90 16.76
C SER A 241 22.98 -1.90 16.01
N ALA A 242 22.54 -2.38 14.85
CA ALA A 242 23.32 -3.26 13.98
C ALA A 242 24.60 -2.58 13.48
N ASP A 243 24.51 -1.34 12.99
CA ASP A 243 25.66 -0.58 12.54
C ASP A 243 26.69 -0.38 13.66
N ARG A 244 26.24 -0.09 14.88
CA ARG A 244 27.11 0.04 16.06
C ARG A 244 27.83 -1.26 16.38
N LEU A 245 27.16 -2.42 16.26
CA LEU A 245 27.79 -3.73 16.49
C LEU A 245 28.89 -3.99 15.45
N VAL A 246 28.63 -3.65 14.20
CA VAL A 246 29.63 -3.72 13.12
C VAL A 246 30.84 -2.84 13.43
N CYS A 247 30.61 -1.59 13.87
CA CYS A 247 31.68 -0.70 14.31
C CYS A 247 32.48 -1.22 15.52
N MET A 248 31.93 -2.15 16.29
CA MET A 248 32.59 -2.79 17.44
C MET A 248 33.35 -4.07 17.08
N GLY A 249 33.48 -4.41 15.80
CA GLY A 249 34.20 -5.62 15.38
C GLY A 249 33.30 -6.85 15.19
N ILE A 250 31.98 -6.69 15.12
CA ILE A 250 31.03 -7.82 14.98
C ILE A 250 30.52 -7.90 13.54
N ASP A 251 30.80 -9.02 12.88
CA ASP A 251 30.27 -9.29 11.55
C ASP A 251 28.76 -9.59 11.58
N ILE A 252 28.02 -8.98 10.65
CA ILE A 252 26.60 -9.25 10.39
C ILE A 252 26.45 -9.62 8.89
N PRO A 253 26.83 -10.85 8.50
CA PRO A 253 26.87 -11.25 7.10
C PRO A 253 25.50 -11.64 6.51
N SER A 254 24.50 -11.89 7.35
CA SER A 254 23.19 -12.43 6.93
C SER A 254 22.03 -11.90 7.78
N ALA A 255 20.80 -12.07 7.30
CA ALA A 255 19.59 -11.73 8.05
C ALA A 255 19.44 -12.53 9.36
N GLU A 256 19.91 -13.78 9.37
CA GLU A 256 19.92 -14.62 10.57
C GLU A 256 20.89 -14.06 11.63
N MET A 257 22.10 -13.70 11.21
CA MET A 257 23.08 -13.07 12.12
C MET A 257 22.58 -11.71 12.61
N LEU A 258 21.93 -10.92 11.76
CA LEU A 258 21.29 -9.66 12.15
C LEU A 258 20.26 -9.90 13.26
N TYR A 259 19.36 -10.87 13.08
CA TYR A 259 18.35 -11.21 14.08
C TYR A 259 18.98 -11.67 15.41
N LEU A 260 19.94 -12.61 15.36
CA LEU A 260 20.59 -13.14 16.56
C LEU A 260 21.30 -12.03 17.33
N LYS A 261 22.07 -11.18 16.65
CA LYS A 261 22.82 -10.11 17.28
C LYS A 261 21.95 -9.00 17.83
N LEU A 262 20.86 -8.64 17.14
CA LEU A 262 19.88 -7.69 17.69
C LEU A 262 19.13 -8.27 18.89
N LYS A 263 18.86 -9.57 18.90
CA LYS A 263 18.21 -10.25 20.03
C LYS A 263 19.09 -10.27 21.28
N GLU A 264 20.41 -10.39 21.12
CA GLU A 264 21.39 -10.31 22.21
C GLU A 264 21.46 -8.90 22.86
N GLN A 265 20.99 -7.83 22.20
CA GLN A 265 21.07 -6.45 22.72
C GLN A 265 20.02 -6.10 23.79
N GLU A 266 19.17 -7.04 24.20
CA GLU A 266 18.08 -6.83 25.18
C GLU A 266 17.30 -5.51 24.98
N SER A 267 16.64 -5.40 23.82
CA SER A 267 15.79 -4.26 23.48
C SER A 267 14.32 -4.48 23.88
N ALA A 268 13.57 -3.39 24.06
CA ALA A 268 12.11 -3.44 24.21
C ALA A 268 11.38 -3.91 22.93
N VAL A 269 12.06 -3.88 21.78
CA VAL A 269 11.51 -4.32 20.49
C VAL A 269 11.40 -5.84 20.46
N GLN A 270 10.19 -6.35 20.23
CA GLN A 270 9.96 -7.78 20.02
C GLN A 270 10.48 -8.21 18.65
N LEU A 271 11.45 -9.11 18.64
CA LEU A 271 12.08 -9.58 17.41
C LEU A 271 11.56 -10.95 17.00
N PHE A 272 11.22 -11.07 15.72
CA PHE A 272 10.83 -12.33 15.09
C PHE A 272 11.76 -12.62 13.90
N PHE A 273 12.02 -13.89 13.66
CA PHE A 273 12.73 -14.32 12.46
C PHE A 273 11.77 -15.07 11.55
N THR A 274 11.58 -14.53 10.34
CA THR A 274 10.75 -15.14 9.29
C THR A 274 11.68 -15.77 8.28
N ARG A 275 11.63 -17.09 8.18
CA ARG A 275 12.45 -17.86 7.24
C ARG A 275 11.94 -17.69 5.81
N GLU A 276 12.82 -17.85 4.84
CA GLU A 276 12.46 -17.77 3.41
C GLU A 276 11.43 -18.85 3.02
N ASP A 277 11.58 -20.07 3.54
CA ASP A 277 10.64 -21.19 3.34
C ASP A 277 9.19 -20.85 3.75
N SER A 278 9.03 -20.04 4.80
CA SER A 278 7.73 -19.61 5.30
C SER A 278 7.06 -18.62 4.36
N VAL A 279 7.86 -17.75 3.71
CA VAL A 279 7.39 -16.84 2.66
C VAL A 279 7.00 -17.64 1.41
N GLU A 280 7.85 -18.56 0.97
CA GLU A 280 7.59 -19.37 -0.23
C GLU A 280 6.38 -20.30 -0.06
N THR A 281 6.15 -20.82 1.15
CA THR A 281 4.93 -21.59 1.48
C THR A 281 3.69 -20.73 1.25
N LYS A 282 3.67 -19.47 1.73
CA LYS A 282 2.55 -18.55 1.50
C LYS A 282 2.39 -18.16 0.03
N VAL A 283 3.49 -18.04 -0.72
CA VAL A 283 3.44 -17.83 -2.17
C VAL A 283 2.74 -19.01 -2.84
N HIS A 284 3.11 -20.24 -2.48
CA HIS A 284 2.51 -21.45 -3.04
C HIS A 284 1.02 -21.56 -2.70
N GLU A 285 0.64 -21.31 -1.44
CA GLU A 285 -0.77 -21.25 -1.02
C GLU A 285 -1.57 -20.23 -1.85
N MET A 286 -0.99 -19.06 -2.13
CA MET A 286 -1.66 -18.01 -2.90
C MET A 286 -1.78 -18.35 -4.38
N LEU A 287 -0.80 -19.06 -4.96
CA LEU A 287 -0.84 -19.52 -6.36
C LEU A 287 -1.90 -20.59 -6.61
N GLN A 288 -2.30 -21.34 -5.58
CA GLN A 288 -3.37 -22.33 -5.67
C GLN A 288 -4.77 -21.71 -5.61
N LEU A 289 -4.89 -20.41 -5.33
CA LEU A 289 -6.18 -19.73 -5.29
C LEU A 289 -6.71 -19.48 -6.70
N PRO A 290 -8.05 -19.50 -6.87
CA PRO A 290 -8.68 -18.97 -8.08
C PRO A 290 -8.23 -17.52 -8.34
N PRO A 291 -8.23 -17.07 -9.62
CA PRO A 291 -7.86 -15.70 -9.96
C PRO A 291 -8.65 -14.68 -9.16
N LEU A 292 -7.95 -13.81 -8.44
CA LEU A 292 -8.58 -12.78 -7.63
C LEU A 292 -9.03 -11.60 -8.50
N THR A 293 -10.25 -11.12 -8.27
CA THR A 293 -10.82 -9.94 -8.95
C THR A 293 -10.28 -8.65 -8.32
N ALA A 294 -9.77 -7.74 -9.14
CA ALA A 294 -9.28 -6.45 -8.67
C ALA A 294 -10.44 -5.49 -8.40
N ILE A 295 -10.39 -4.76 -7.29
CA ILE A 295 -11.38 -3.71 -6.98
C ILE A 295 -11.11 -2.49 -7.86
N LYS A 296 -12.10 -2.08 -8.66
CA LYS A 296 -12.00 -0.85 -9.46
C LYS A 296 -11.79 0.36 -8.55
N GLY A 297 -10.78 1.16 -8.85
CA GLY A 297 -10.44 2.33 -8.04
C GLY A 297 -9.74 1.98 -6.73
N THR A 298 -9.01 0.85 -6.65
CA THR A 298 -8.23 0.43 -5.46
C THR A 298 -7.39 1.58 -4.87
N MET A 299 -6.82 2.46 -5.68
CA MET A 299 -6.03 3.61 -5.19
C MET A 299 -6.83 4.62 -4.37
N ARG A 300 -8.15 4.72 -4.56
CA ARG A 300 -9.03 5.58 -3.76
C ARG A 300 -9.38 4.97 -2.41
N VAL A 301 -9.18 3.67 -2.24
CA VAL A 301 -9.55 2.93 -1.04
C VAL A 301 -8.56 3.25 0.07
N HIS A 302 -9.06 3.81 1.16
CA HIS A 302 -8.27 4.05 2.35
C HIS A 302 -8.69 3.21 3.55
N GLN A 303 -9.80 2.47 3.45
CA GLN A 303 -10.16 1.49 4.46
C GLN A 303 -10.80 0.28 3.80
N VAL A 304 -10.31 -0.89 4.18
CA VAL A 304 -10.90 -2.20 3.90
C VAL A 304 -11.25 -2.83 5.25
N LEU A 305 -12.36 -3.54 5.34
CA LEU A 305 -12.75 -4.26 6.54
C LEU A 305 -13.46 -5.56 6.19
N SER A 306 -13.41 -6.51 7.10
CA SER A 306 -14.05 -7.80 6.94
C SER A 306 -14.57 -8.29 8.29
N LYS A 307 -15.77 -8.86 8.28
CA LYS A 307 -16.44 -9.50 9.43
C LYS A 307 -16.67 -10.99 9.20
N GLN A 308 -16.34 -11.46 8.00
CA GLN A 308 -16.59 -12.82 7.57
C GLN A 308 -15.62 -13.22 6.48
N LYS A 309 -15.24 -14.48 6.48
CA LYS A 309 -14.24 -15.00 5.55
C LYS A 309 -14.64 -14.76 4.09
N GLY A 310 -13.70 -14.26 3.28
CA GLY A 310 -13.86 -14.10 1.82
C GLY A 310 -14.71 -12.91 1.35
N LYS A 311 -15.35 -12.17 2.27
CA LYS A 311 -16.07 -10.94 1.93
C LYS A 311 -15.37 -9.74 2.54
N ILE A 312 -15.27 -8.68 1.75
CA ILE A 312 -14.70 -7.42 2.17
C ILE A 312 -15.68 -6.28 1.94
N LEU A 313 -15.58 -5.31 2.82
CA LEU A 313 -16.21 -4.00 2.67
C LEU A 313 -15.08 -2.98 2.53
N TYR A 314 -15.30 -1.93 1.75
CA TYR A 314 -14.28 -0.91 1.52
C TYR A 314 -14.90 0.47 1.29
N ARG A 315 -14.12 1.52 1.58
CA ARG A 315 -14.55 2.92 1.44
C ARG A 315 -13.39 3.84 1.10
N ASP A 316 -13.74 5.03 0.62
CA ASP A 316 -12.76 6.02 0.15
C ASP A 316 -11.91 6.64 1.27
N VAL A 317 -12.45 6.75 2.49
CA VAL A 317 -11.74 7.30 3.66
C VAL A 317 -12.11 6.54 4.93
N SER A 318 -11.17 6.35 5.87
CA SER A 318 -11.42 5.55 7.07
C SER A 318 -12.52 6.13 7.95
N CYS A 319 -13.31 5.26 8.56
CA CYS A 319 -14.34 5.67 9.50
C CYS A 319 -14.41 4.73 10.69
N PHE A 320 -14.53 5.31 11.88
CA PHE A 320 -14.72 4.60 13.15
C PHE A 320 -15.85 5.23 13.99
N CYS A 321 -16.73 6.04 13.38
CA CYS A 321 -17.70 6.87 14.10
C CYS A 321 -18.73 6.08 14.94
N ARG A 322 -19.01 4.82 14.59
CA ARG A 322 -19.90 3.92 15.35
C ARG A 322 -19.15 2.75 16.00
N ARG A 323 -17.82 2.76 16.00
CA ARG A 323 -16.99 1.69 16.57
C ARG A 323 -17.29 1.45 18.04
N GLN A 324 -17.49 2.51 18.83
CA GLN A 324 -17.85 2.40 20.26
C GLN A 324 -19.20 1.68 20.50
N GLN A 325 -20.05 1.58 19.47
CA GLN A 325 -21.32 0.84 19.50
C GLN A 325 -21.16 -0.61 18.98
N GLY A 326 -19.93 -1.07 18.72
CA GLY A 326 -19.65 -2.37 18.11
C GLY A 326 -19.89 -2.40 16.59
N VAL A 327 -19.91 -1.25 15.91
CA VAL A 327 -20.21 -1.15 14.47
C VAL A 327 -18.99 -0.61 13.71
N ILE A 328 -18.24 -1.52 13.08
CA ILE A 328 -17.07 -1.17 12.24
C ILE A 328 -17.44 -0.90 10.77
N ASP A 329 -18.61 -1.37 10.34
CA ASP A 329 -19.15 -1.32 8.98
C ASP A 329 -20.21 -0.21 8.81
N CYS A 330 -20.02 0.93 9.49
CA CYS A 330 -20.94 2.06 9.35
C CYS A 330 -21.08 2.51 7.88
N PRO A 331 -22.24 3.02 7.42
CA PRO A 331 -22.47 3.33 6.00
C PRO A 331 -21.76 4.59 5.49
N CYS A 332 -21.02 5.29 6.36
CA CYS A 332 -20.33 6.54 6.03
C CYS A 332 -19.33 6.36 4.88
N TYR A 333 -19.21 7.41 4.06
CA TYR A 333 -18.22 7.53 2.97
C TYR A 333 -18.35 6.47 1.88
N GLU A 334 -19.58 6.10 1.55
CA GLU A 334 -19.92 5.13 0.50
C GLU A 334 -19.26 3.77 0.74
N LEU A 335 -19.62 3.13 1.86
CA LEU A 335 -19.21 1.76 2.11
C LEU A 335 -19.73 0.84 1.00
N LYS A 336 -18.83 0.12 0.33
CA LYS A 336 -19.11 -0.80 -0.77
C LYS A 336 -18.68 -2.20 -0.37
N GLU A 337 -19.33 -3.20 -0.93
CA GLU A 337 -18.99 -4.61 -0.75
C GLU A 337 -18.28 -5.13 -2.00
N ALA A 338 -17.32 -6.03 -1.81
CA ALA A 338 -16.71 -6.80 -2.87
C ALA A 338 -16.45 -8.24 -2.43
N VAL A 339 -16.59 -9.16 -3.37
CA VAL A 339 -16.14 -10.55 -3.24
C VAL A 339 -14.91 -10.70 -4.14
N LEU A 340 -13.80 -11.15 -3.57
CA LEU A 340 -12.51 -11.19 -4.27
C LEU A 340 -12.26 -12.50 -5.03
N GLN A 341 -13.05 -13.53 -4.75
CA GLN A 341 -13.08 -14.79 -5.47
C GLN A 341 -14.39 -14.89 -6.25
N GLU A 342 -14.31 -15.26 -7.53
CA GLU A 342 -15.51 -15.69 -8.25
C GLU A 342 -15.93 -17.04 -7.65
N GLU A 343 -17.19 -17.16 -7.20
CA GLU A 343 -17.77 -18.48 -6.96
C GLU A 343 -17.68 -19.26 -8.28
N GLU A 344 -17.20 -20.51 -8.23
CA GLU A 344 -17.28 -21.40 -9.39
C GLU A 344 -18.74 -21.41 -9.84
N ALA A 345 -19.02 -20.73 -10.96
CA ALA A 345 -20.32 -20.77 -11.58
C ALA A 345 -20.57 -22.23 -11.96
N GLN A 346 -21.38 -22.93 -11.16
CA GLN A 346 -21.91 -24.24 -11.53
C GLN A 346 -22.56 -24.09 -12.92
N GLY A 347 -21.93 -24.71 -13.92
CA GLY A 347 -22.55 -24.98 -15.22
C GLY A 347 -23.03 -23.75 -15.99
N LYS A 348 -22.12 -22.86 -16.38
CA LYS A 348 -22.24 -22.23 -17.69
C LYS A 348 -20.92 -22.41 -18.42
N GLU A 349 -20.89 -23.34 -19.35
CA GLU A 349 -19.93 -23.35 -20.45
C GLU A 349 -20.00 -21.98 -21.16
N MET A 350 -19.22 -21.03 -20.67
CA MET A 350 -18.90 -19.86 -21.45
C MET A 350 -17.73 -20.29 -22.32
N MET A 351 -18.04 -20.78 -23.53
CA MET A 351 -17.04 -20.90 -24.59
C MET A 351 -16.30 -19.57 -24.65
N ARG A 352 -15.05 -19.54 -24.17
CA ARG A 352 -14.12 -18.48 -24.52
C ARG A 352 -14.03 -18.51 -26.03
N ALA A 353 -14.63 -17.54 -26.70
CA ALA A 353 -14.47 -17.37 -28.13
C ALA A 353 -12.98 -17.18 -28.41
N SER A 354 -12.32 -18.24 -28.87
CA SER A 354 -11.00 -18.18 -29.46
C SER A 354 -11.08 -17.30 -30.71
N ARG A 355 -10.07 -16.44 -30.89
CA ARG A 355 -9.93 -15.62 -32.08
C ARG A 355 -9.94 -16.53 -33.32
N PRO A 356 -10.83 -16.31 -34.30
CA PRO A 356 -10.82 -17.11 -35.53
C PRO A 356 -9.51 -16.87 -36.29
N GLU A 357 -8.93 -17.94 -36.85
CA GLU A 357 -7.72 -17.85 -37.68
C GLU A 357 -8.02 -17.25 -39.07
N VAL A 358 -9.30 -17.21 -39.48
CA VAL A 358 -9.76 -16.69 -40.78
C VAL A 358 -10.99 -15.80 -40.57
N PHE A 359 -10.97 -14.57 -41.10
CA PHE A 359 -12.06 -13.60 -40.95
C PHE A 359 -13.04 -13.66 -42.13
N GLY A 360 -14.33 -13.80 -41.85
CA GLY A 360 -15.44 -13.77 -42.82
C GLY A 360 -16.39 -12.57 -42.63
N ALA A 361 -17.35 -12.38 -43.54
CA ALA A 361 -18.30 -11.26 -43.52
C ALA A 361 -19.21 -11.22 -42.26
N ASP A 362 -19.41 -12.38 -41.64
CA ASP A 362 -20.11 -12.62 -40.38
C ASP A 362 -19.34 -12.14 -39.12
N HIS A 363 -18.07 -11.78 -39.27
CA HIS A 363 -17.20 -11.30 -38.19
C HIS A 363 -17.10 -9.77 -38.12
N VAL A 364 -17.65 -9.06 -39.12
CA VAL A 364 -17.63 -7.59 -39.21
C VAL A 364 -18.52 -7.01 -38.10
N GLY A 365 -17.93 -6.16 -37.24
CA GLY A 365 -18.61 -5.53 -36.10
C GLY A 365 -18.55 -6.31 -34.78
N ARG A 366 -17.97 -7.53 -34.76
CA ARG A 366 -17.73 -8.31 -33.52
C ARG A 366 -16.28 -8.26 -33.04
N TRP A 367 -15.33 -7.99 -33.95
CA TRP A 367 -13.92 -7.77 -33.65
C TRP A 367 -13.40 -6.61 -34.49
N VAL A 368 -12.68 -5.67 -33.88
CA VAL A 368 -12.05 -4.56 -34.60
C VAL A 368 -10.67 -5.01 -35.07
N VAL A 369 -10.46 -5.14 -36.39
CA VAL A 369 -9.14 -5.26 -36.99
C VAL A 369 -8.57 -3.85 -37.11
N VAL A 370 -7.54 -3.54 -36.33
CA VAL A 370 -6.78 -2.28 -36.49
C VAL A 370 -5.65 -2.57 -37.47
N GLU A 371 -5.73 -1.99 -38.66
CA GLU A 371 -4.64 -2.01 -39.63
C GLU A 371 -3.56 -1.03 -39.15
N LEU A 372 -2.44 -1.55 -38.66
CA LEU A 372 -1.31 -0.75 -38.21
C LEU A 372 -0.49 -0.29 -39.43
N TRP A 373 -0.87 0.86 -39.98
CA TRP A 373 0.05 1.66 -40.77
C TRP A 373 0.87 2.55 -39.84
N SER A 374 2.19 2.52 -40.03
CA SER A 374 3.14 3.33 -39.28
C SER A 374 2.88 4.81 -39.51
N THR A 375 2.66 5.55 -38.42
CA THR A 375 3.35 6.81 -38.06
C THR A 375 2.63 7.47 -36.89
N SER A 376 3.43 7.94 -35.93
CA SER A 376 3.12 9.03 -34.98
C SER A 376 1.91 8.89 -34.04
N THR A 377 2.25 8.65 -32.77
CA THR A 377 1.75 9.34 -31.57
C THR A 377 0.24 9.29 -31.26
N LEU A 378 -0.10 8.55 -30.18
CA LEU A 378 -1.15 8.98 -29.25
C LEU A 378 -0.94 8.34 -27.88
N GLU A 379 -0.46 9.20 -26.97
CA GLU A 379 -0.34 9.00 -25.54
C GLU A 379 -1.73 8.95 -24.90
N LEU A 380 -1.95 7.96 -24.04
CA LEU A 380 -3.01 7.97 -23.04
C LEU A 380 -2.51 7.17 -21.84
N LEU A 381 -1.97 7.85 -20.84
CA LEU A 381 -1.70 7.27 -19.51
C LEU A 381 -1.73 8.39 -18.46
N LEU A 382 -2.85 8.46 -17.75
CA LEU A 382 -2.97 9.16 -16.48
C LEU A 382 -2.09 8.45 -15.45
N GLY A 383 -0.92 9.03 -15.15
CA GLY A 383 -0.01 8.55 -14.12
C GLY A 383 0.28 9.65 -13.10
N TRP A 384 -0.11 9.42 -11.86
CA TRP A 384 0.50 10.08 -10.70
C TRP A 384 1.13 8.95 -9.87
N LYS A 385 2.45 9.02 -9.64
CA LYS A 385 3.09 8.23 -8.59
C LYS A 385 4.02 9.11 -7.79
N MET A 386 3.80 9.03 -6.48
CA MET A 386 4.54 9.70 -5.44
C MET A 386 5.95 9.15 -5.31
N GLU A 387 6.84 10.03 -4.88
CA GLU A 387 8.17 9.73 -4.39
C GLU A 387 8.07 8.70 -3.24
N ILE A 388 8.57 7.50 -3.52
CA ILE A 388 9.11 6.63 -2.48
C ILE A 388 10.51 7.18 -2.24
N TRP A 389 10.70 7.82 -1.09
CA TRP A 389 12.03 8.18 -0.62
C TRP A 389 12.83 6.89 -0.51
N ARG A 390 14.01 6.87 -1.17
CA ARG A 390 14.98 5.79 -1.03
C ARG A 390 15.51 5.75 0.40
#